data_AF-A0A7V5L2K5-F1
#
_entry.id   AF-A0A7V5L2K5-F1
#
_cell.length_a   1.000
_cell.length_b   1.000
_cell.length_c   1.000
_cell.angle_alpha   90.00
_cell.angle_beta   90.00
_cell.angle_gamma   90.00
#
_symmetry.space_group_name_H-M   'P 1'
#
loop_
_entity.id
_entity.type
_entity.pdbx_description
1 polymer ?
#
loop_
_entity_poly.entity_id
_entity_poly.type
_entity_poly.pdbx_seq_one_letter_code
_entity_poly.pdbx_strand_id
1 'polypeptide(L)'
;MSKGKKVTVIGTGNFGSTVAFILAMNGVCHNVVLRGRSIDVAKGKALDMSQAANAARQHTIVKAATKPEDIAESDVVVITAGAPRTPGMSRDDLLTKNADIVKNYAREIKEYAPNAVVVVVSNPLDVMTYVALKETGFPRERVLGMAGILDSARMAHFIFEKLEYGAGQIRATVMGGHGDTMVPLPKFTTVAGVPIEDL
;
A
#
# COMPACT_ATOMS: atom_id res chain seq x y z
N MET A 1 -2.43 -4.83 29.22
CA MET A 1 -2.70 -5.77 28.11
C MET A 1 -2.20 -5.14 26.83
N SER A 2 -1.36 -5.83 26.05
CA SER A 2 -0.91 -5.33 24.74
C SER A 2 -2.11 -5.20 23.80
N LYS A 3 -2.31 -4.02 23.17
CA LYS A 3 -3.47 -3.71 22.31
C LYS A 3 -3.41 -4.38 20.92
N GLY A 4 -2.60 -5.41 20.72
CA GLY A 4 -2.38 -6.04 19.41
C GLY A 4 -1.75 -5.09 18.39
N LYS A 5 -1.52 -5.57 17.16
CA LYS A 5 -0.92 -4.75 16.10
C LYS A 5 -1.90 -3.71 15.56
N LYS A 6 -1.40 -2.52 15.21
CA LYS A 6 -2.15 -1.40 14.65
C LYS A 6 -1.61 -0.99 13.28
N VAL A 7 -2.52 -0.87 12.30
CA VAL A 7 -2.22 -0.42 10.93
C VAL A 7 -3.01 0.83 10.61
N THR A 8 -2.35 1.90 10.19
CA THR A 8 -3.03 3.07 9.62
C THR A 8 -3.01 2.99 8.10
N VAL A 9 -4.15 3.23 7.45
CA VAL A 9 -4.24 3.41 6.00
C VAL A 9 -4.58 4.87 5.71
N ILE A 10 -3.64 5.59 5.10
CA ILE A 10 -3.78 6.97 4.67
C ILE A 10 -4.28 6.99 3.22
N GLY A 11 -5.53 7.42 3.05
CA GLY A 11 -6.23 7.44 1.77
C GLY A 11 -7.44 6.51 1.79
N THR A 12 -8.64 7.08 1.67
CA THR A 12 -9.91 6.34 1.66
C THR A 12 -10.50 6.17 0.27
N GLY A 13 -9.66 6.22 -0.78
CA GLY A 13 -10.03 5.82 -2.14
C GLY A 13 -10.18 4.30 -2.30
N ASN A 14 -10.41 3.82 -3.52
CA ASN A 14 -10.67 2.40 -3.80
C ASN A 14 -9.56 1.48 -3.28
N PHE A 15 -8.30 1.81 -3.57
CA PHE A 15 -7.15 0.99 -3.16
C PHE A 15 -7.01 0.93 -1.63
N GLY A 16 -6.92 2.07 -0.95
CA GLY A 16 -6.79 2.11 0.51
C GLY A 16 -7.98 1.48 1.24
N SER A 17 -9.19 1.61 0.68
CA SER A 17 -10.38 0.95 1.24
C SER A 17 -10.29 -0.58 1.08
N THR A 18 -9.78 -1.07 -0.05
CA THR A 18 -9.56 -2.50 -0.28
C THR A 18 -8.51 -3.05 0.68
N VAL A 19 -7.40 -2.34 0.88
CA VAL A 19 -6.36 -2.71 1.86
C VAL A 19 -6.96 -2.83 3.26
N ALA A 20 -7.67 -1.80 3.73
CA ALA A 20 -8.28 -1.81 5.04
C ALA A 20 -9.31 -2.94 5.22
N PHE A 21 -10.13 -3.18 4.18
CA PHE A 21 -11.11 -4.25 4.19
C PHE A 21 -10.45 -5.64 4.26
N ILE A 22 -9.42 -5.90 3.45
CA ILE A 22 -8.69 -7.19 3.48
C ILE A 22 -8.03 -7.40 4.84
N LEU A 23 -7.38 -6.37 5.42
CA LEU A 23 -6.81 -6.46 6.77
C LEU A 23 -7.86 -6.82 7.83
N ALA A 24 -9.06 -6.25 7.69
CA ALA A 24 -10.18 -6.53 8.59
C ALA A 24 -10.74 -7.95 8.41
N MET A 25 -10.99 -8.37 7.17
CA MET A 25 -11.58 -9.68 6.88
C MET A 25 -10.64 -10.86 7.15
N ASN A 26 -9.32 -10.63 7.07
CA ASN A 26 -8.32 -11.65 7.36
C ASN A 26 -7.84 -11.65 8.83
N GLY A 27 -8.32 -10.73 9.67
CA GLY A 27 -7.90 -10.69 11.08
C GLY A 27 -6.38 -10.45 11.25
N VAL A 28 -5.72 -9.71 10.35
CA VAL A 28 -4.24 -9.61 10.34
C VAL A 28 -3.71 -8.77 11.51
N CYS A 29 -4.51 -7.79 11.97
CA CYS A 29 -4.14 -6.87 13.03
C CYS A 29 -5.37 -6.53 13.89
N HIS A 30 -5.14 -6.08 15.12
CA HIS A 30 -6.27 -5.77 16.01
C HIS A 30 -6.93 -4.43 15.67
N ASN A 31 -6.16 -3.44 15.20
CA ASN A 31 -6.65 -2.11 14.89
C ASN A 31 -6.30 -1.70 13.46
N VAL A 32 -7.30 -1.26 12.70
CA VAL A 32 -7.12 -0.54 11.44
C VAL A 32 -7.64 0.88 11.60
N VAL A 33 -6.82 1.88 11.27
CA VAL A 33 -7.22 3.30 11.29
C VAL A 33 -7.25 3.86 9.88
N LEU A 34 -8.40 4.35 9.45
CA LEU A 34 -8.58 5.06 8.18
C LEU A 34 -8.32 6.56 8.37
N ARG A 35 -7.29 7.09 7.73
CA ARG A 35 -7.00 8.52 7.66
C ARG A 35 -7.28 9.03 6.25
N GLY A 36 -8.37 9.77 6.07
CA GLY A 36 -8.76 10.32 4.77
C GLY A 36 -8.83 11.85 4.79
N ARG A 37 -8.90 12.46 3.60
CA ARG A 37 -9.18 13.90 3.44
C ARG A 37 -10.57 14.26 3.97
N SER A 38 -11.56 13.42 3.70
CA SER A 38 -12.91 13.56 4.26
C SER A 38 -13.05 12.62 5.46
N ILE A 39 -13.27 13.23 6.64
CA ILE A 39 -13.49 12.49 7.88
C ILE A 39 -14.81 11.71 7.81
N ASP A 40 -15.86 12.28 7.22
CA ASP A 40 -17.16 11.60 7.12
C ASP A 40 -17.12 10.36 6.22
N VAL A 41 -16.43 10.45 5.08
CA VAL A 41 -16.21 9.28 4.22
C VAL A 41 -15.38 8.22 4.96
N ALA A 42 -14.36 8.63 5.71
CA ALA A 42 -13.54 7.70 6.50
C ALA A 42 -14.39 7.02 7.59
N LYS A 43 -15.23 7.76 8.30
CA LYS A 43 -16.14 7.25 9.35
C LYS A 43 -17.14 6.25 8.78
N GLY A 44 -17.80 6.59 7.67
CA GLY A 44 -18.77 5.70 7.02
C GLY A 44 -18.13 4.37 6.61
N LYS A 45 -16.96 4.43 5.96
CA LYS A 45 -16.20 3.23 5.59
C LYS A 45 -15.72 2.43 6.79
N ALA A 46 -15.18 3.09 7.81
CA ALA A 46 -14.69 2.40 9.00
C ALA A 46 -15.82 1.67 9.75
N LEU A 47 -17.00 2.31 9.86
CA LEU A 47 -18.17 1.70 10.49
C LEU A 47 -18.58 0.43 9.76
N ASP A 48 -18.75 0.52 8.44
CA ASP A 48 -19.17 -0.60 7.59
C ASP A 48 -18.17 -1.77 7.66
N MET A 49 -16.87 -1.47 7.52
CA MET A 49 -15.80 -2.48 7.63
C MET A 49 -15.73 -3.13 9.03
N SER A 50 -15.94 -2.35 10.09
CA SER A 50 -15.93 -2.89 11.46
C SER A 50 -17.15 -3.77 11.74
N GLN A 51 -18.31 -3.44 11.16
CA GLN A 51 -19.52 -4.28 11.24
C GLN A 51 -19.35 -5.56 10.43
N ALA A 52 -18.79 -5.47 9.22
CA ALA A 52 -18.45 -6.62 8.40
C ALA A 52 -17.46 -7.57 9.10
N ALA A 53 -16.46 -7.01 9.80
CA ALA A 53 -15.49 -7.82 10.55
C ALA A 53 -16.18 -8.60 11.67
N ASN A 54 -17.13 -7.98 12.36
CA ASN A 54 -17.94 -8.66 13.37
C ASN A 54 -18.77 -9.80 12.77
N ALA A 55 -19.45 -9.54 11.64
CA ALA A 55 -20.22 -10.57 10.93
C ALA A 55 -19.34 -11.74 10.47
N ALA A 56 -18.12 -11.47 10.02
CA ALA A 56 -17.11 -12.46 9.64
C ALA A 56 -16.39 -13.11 10.84
N ARG A 57 -16.78 -12.79 12.09
CA ARG A 57 -16.16 -13.24 13.34
C ARG A 57 -14.65 -12.96 13.42
N GLN A 58 -14.22 -11.85 12.82
CA GLN A 58 -12.84 -11.36 12.91
C GLN A 58 -12.67 -10.45 14.12
N HIS A 59 -11.44 -10.41 14.64
CA HIS A 59 -11.09 -9.62 15.83
C HIS A 59 -10.58 -8.20 15.51
N THR A 60 -10.47 -7.85 14.22
CA THR A 60 -10.04 -6.54 13.78
C THR A 60 -11.11 -5.50 14.04
N ILE A 61 -10.71 -4.37 14.62
CA ILE A 61 -11.56 -3.19 14.81
C ILE A 61 -11.11 -2.11 13.85
N VAL A 62 -12.03 -1.59 13.03
CA VAL A 62 -11.75 -0.51 12.08
C VAL A 62 -12.30 0.80 12.60
N LYS A 63 -11.47 1.85 12.61
CA LYS A 63 -11.85 3.20 13.07
C LYS A 63 -11.40 4.24 12.06
N ALA A 64 -12.04 5.40 12.07
CA ALA A 64 -11.60 6.56 11.31
C ALA A 64 -10.82 7.51 12.21
N ALA A 65 -9.69 8.03 11.72
CA ALA A 65 -9.02 9.17 12.33
C ALA A 65 -9.87 10.43 12.12
N THR A 66 -10.21 11.12 13.22
CA THR A 66 -10.85 12.43 13.19
C THR A 66 -9.83 13.56 13.28
N LYS A 67 -8.62 13.25 13.76
CA LYS A 67 -7.48 14.15 13.88
C LYS A 67 -6.16 13.40 13.59
N PRO A 68 -5.07 14.10 13.21
CA PRO A 68 -3.80 13.45 12.87
C PRO A 68 -3.25 12.53 13.98
N GLU A 69 -3.41 12.90 15.25
CA GLU A 69 -2.91 12.17 16.42
C GLU A 69 -3.50 10.76 16.54
N ASP A 70 -4.65 10.49 15.92
CA ASP A 70 -5.31 9.18 16.00
C ASP A 70 -4.49 8.06 15.32
N ILE A 71 -3.48 8.42 14.51
CA ILE A 71 -2.54 7.47 13.92
C ILE A 71 -1.45 7.04 14.91
N ALA A 72 -1.40 7.60 16.12
CA ALA A 72 -0.34 7.33 17.07
C ALA A 72 -0.20 5.85 17.43
N GLU A 73 1.03 5.41 17.71
CA GLU A 73 1.36 4.01 18.04
C GLU A 73 1.04 2.99 16.92
N SER A 74 0.88 3.44 15.66
CA SER A 74 0.76 2.49 14.54
C SER A 74 2.07 1.76 14.30
N ASP A 75 2.00 0.44 14.14
CA ASP A 75 3.14 -0.41 13.76
C ASP A 75 3.45 -0.26 12.27
N VAL A 76 2.42 -0.11 11.45
CA VAL A 76 2.52 0.07 9.99
C VAL A 76 1.63 1.23 9.55
N VAL A 77 2.13 2.07 8.66
CA VAL A 77 1.35 3.11 7.97
C VAL A 77 1.43 2.90 6.47
N VAL A 78 0.29 2.72 5.82
CA VAL A 78 0.18 2.55 4.37
C VAL A 78 -0.29 3.86 3.74
N ILE A 79 0.52 4.46 2.86
CA ILE A 79 0.17 5.69 2.13
C ILE A 79 -0.36 5.32 0.75
N THR A 80 -1.66 5.50 0.57
CA THR A 80 -2.36 5.32 -0.71
C THR A 80 -3.01 6.62 -1.19
N ALA A 81 -2.81 7.73 -0.47
CA ALA A 81 -3.38 9.03 -0.78
C ALA A 81 -2.64 9.70 -1.93
N GLY A 82 -3.40 10.16 -2.92
CA GLY A 82 -2.91 10.90 -4.06
C GLY A 82 -4.07 11.58 -4.77
N ALA A 83 -3.76 12.60 -5.56
CA ALA A 83 -4.70 13.25 -6.45
C ALA A 83 -4.82 12.46 -7.76
N PRO A 84 -6.04 12.31 -8.31
CA PRO A 84 -6.19 11.86 -9.69
C PRO A 84 -5.73 12.97 -10.64
N ARG A 85 -5.32 12.57 -11.84
CA ARG A 85 -5.07 13.50 -12.94
C ARG A 85 -6.38 14.18 -13.35
N THR A 86 -6.37 15.50 -13.50
CA THR A 86 -7.52 16.27 -14.01
C THR A 86 -7.27 16.74 -15.45
N PRO A 87 -8.32 17.04 -16.23
CA PRO A 87 -8.16 17.65 -17.55
C PRO A 87 -7.26 18.89 -17.49
N GLY A 88 -6.33 19.02 -18.45
CA GLY A 88 -5.36 20.12 -18.52
C GLY A 88 -4.13 19.99 -17.60
N MET A 89 -4.07 18.99 -16.71
CA MET A 89 -2.93 18.80 -15.81
C MET A 89 -1.75 18.12 -16.51
N SER A 90 -0.57 18.75 -16.44
CA SER A 90 0.68 18.17 -16.92
C SER A 90 1.15 17.01 -16.02
N ARG A 91 2.14 16.24 -16.48
CA ARG A 91 2.75 15.19 -15.65
C ARG A 91 3.48 15.79 -14.44
N ASP A 92 4.15 16.92 -14.62
CA ASP A 92 4.93 17.59 -13.58
C ASP A 92 4.03 18.23 -12.51
N ASP A 93 2.88 18.78 -12.91
CA ASP A 93 1.89 19.30 -11.97
C ASP A 93 1.34 18.19 -11.07
N LEU A 94 1.03 17.03 -11.67
CA LEU A 94 0.53 15.87 -10.92
C LEU A 94 1.60 15.33 -9.96
N LEU A 95 2.85 15.24 -10.42
CA LEU A 95 3.98 14.82 -9.60
C LEU A 95 4.15 15.74 -8.39
N THR A 96 4.20 17.06 -8.62
CA THR A 96 4.37 18.07 -7.57
C THR A 96 3.23 18.00 -6.56
N LYS A 97 1.99 17.94 -7.05
CA LYS A 97 0.79 17.83 -6.20
C LYS A 97 0.80 16.58 -5.32
N ASN A 98 1.18 15.42 -5.87
CA ASN A 98 1.26 14.19 -5.09
C ASN A 98 2.45 14.22 -4.11
N ALA A 99 3.57 14.81 -4.48
CA ALA A 99 4.71 15.00 -3.59
C ALA A 99 4.31 15.83 -2.35
N ASP A 100 3.56 16.92 -2.53
CA ASP A 100 3.07 17.74 -1.41
C ASP A 100 2.10 16.97 -0.50
N ILE A 101 1.19 16.18 -1.08
CA ILE A 101 0.27 15.33 -0.32
C ILE A 101 1.06 14.32 0.54
N VAL A 102 2.00 13.60 -0.08
CA VAL A 102 2.81 12.59 0.62
C VAL A 102 3.71 13.22 1.67
N LYS A 103 4.31 14.38 1.38
CA LYS A 103 5.11 15.17 2.31
C LYS A 103 4.34 15.55 3.57
N ASN A 104 3.12 16.04 3.43
CA ASN A 104 2.29 16.41 4.58
C ASN A 104 1.97 15.19 5.46
N TYR A 105 1.58 14.07 4.85
CA TYR A 105 1.33 12.83 5.61
C TYR A 105 2.61 12.24 6.22
N ALA A 106 3.74 12.33 5.53
CA ALA A 106 5.03 11.90 6.08
C ALA A 106 5.42 12.68 7.34
N ARG A 107 5.10 13.98 7.40
CA ARG A 107 5.29 14.80 8.59
C ARG A 107 4.34 14.41 9.73
N GLU A 108 3.05 14.18 9.43
CA GLU A 108 2.10 13.63 10.41
C GLU A 108 2.61 12.29 10.97
N ILE A 109 3.11 11.39 10.11
CA ILE A 109 3.66 10.09 10.53
C ILE A 109 4.89 10.26 11.41
N LYS A 110 5.81 11.15 11.05
CA LYS A 110 7.02 11.43 11.84
C LYS A 110 6.67 11.87 13.25
N GLU A 111 5.67 12.74 13.37
CA GLU A 111 5.24 13.32 14.64
C GLU A 111 4.49 12.31 15.51
N TYR A 112 3.47 11.65 14.95
CA TYR A 112 2.53 10.83 15.73
C TYR A 112 2.87 9.34 15.73
N ALA A 113 3.53 8.81 14.70
CA ALA A 113 3.89 7.40 14.57
C ALA A 113 5.40 7.19 14.26
N PRO A 114 6.33 7.72 15.08
CA PRO A 114 7.79 7.70 14.82
C PRO A 114 8.41 6.30 14.73
N ASN A 115 7.69 5.29 15.22
CA ASN A 115 8.14 3.90 15.27
C ASN A 115 7.61 3.02 14.13
N ALA A 116 6.73 3.54 13.27
CA ALA A 116 6.07 2.78 12.23
C ALA A 116 7.00 2.36 11.09
N VAL A 117 6.67 1.24 10.45
CA VAL A 117 7.07 0.97 9.06
C VAL A 117 6.10 1.66 8.11
N VAL A 118 6.61 2.41 7.14
CA VAL A 118 5.83 3.13 6.14
C VAL A 118 5.85 2.35 4.83
N VAL A 119 4.67 2.02 4.30
CA VAL A 119 4.49 1.40 3.00
C VAL A 119 3.84 2.40 2.06
N VAL A 120 4.55 2.82 1.02
CA VAL A 120 4.08 3.79 0.03
C VAL A 120 3.51 3.03 -1.17
N VAL A 121 2.32 3.45 -1.59
CA VAL A 121 1.62 2.96 -2.79
C VAL A 121 1.29 4.11 -3.75
N SER A 122 1.21 5.34 -3.23
CA SER A 122 0.92 6.54 -4.03
C SER A 122 1.87 6.70 -5.21
N ASN A 123 1.33 7.04 -6.37
CA ASN A 123 2.09 7.21 -7.61
C ASN A 123 2.45 8.67 -7.91
N PRO A 124 3.57 8.95 -8.59
CA PRO A 124 4.58 8.00 -9.10
C PRO A 124 5.41 7.36 -7.98
N LEU A 125 5.38 6.03 -7.90
CA LEU A 125 5.71 5.27 -6.69
C LEU A 125 7.12 5.52 -6.15
N ASP A 126 8.14 5.46 -7.00
CA ASP A 126 9.53 5.59 -6.57
C ASP A 126 9.81 6.99 -6.02
N VAL A 127 9.26 8.02 -6.67
CA VAL A 127 9.37 9.42 -6.24
C VAL A 127 8.62 9.63 -4.92
N MET A 128 7.40 9.11 -4.79
CA MET A 128 6.63 9.23 -3.55
C MET A 128 7.30 8.50 -2.38
N THR A 129 7.91 7.34 -2.65
CA THR A 129 8.69 6.59 -1.65
C THR A 129 9.90 7.40 -1.19
N TYR A 130 10.60 8.04 -2.13
CA TYR A 130 11.71 8.93 -1.81
C TYR A 130 11.27 10.16 -0.99
N VAL A 131 10.16 10.80 -1.37
CA VAL A 131 9.59 11.93 -0.60
C VAL A 131 9.24 11.50 0.83
N ALA A 132 8.57 10.35 0.99
CA ALA A 132 8.23 9.83 2.30
C ALA A 132 9.50 9.55 3.15
N LEU A 133 10.54 8.97 2.54
CA LEU A 133 11.82 8.72 3.22
C LEU A 133 12.47 10.04 3.70
N LYS A 134 12.52 11.05 2.84
CA LYS A 134 13.14 12.34 3.17
C LYS A 134 12.37 13.12 4.23
N GLU A 135 11.05 13.15 4.15
CA GLU A 135 10.23 13.96 5.05
C GLU A 135 10.00 13.28 6.41
N THR A 136 9.91 11.94 6.46
CA THR A 136 9.92 11.21 7.74
C THR A 136 11.28 11.27 8.42
N GLY A 137 12.37 11.20 7.65
CA GLY A 137 13.73 11.04 8.18
C GLY A 137 13.96 9.69 8.86
N PHE A 138 13.12 8.69 8.57
CA PHE A 138 13.27 7.36 9.14
C PHE A 138 14.46 6.61 8.52
N PRO A 139 14.97 5.57 9.21
CA PRO A 139 15.87 4.59 8.59
C PRO A 139 15.25 3.99 7.33
N ARG A 140 16.07 3.77 6.30
CA ARG A 140 15.62 3.36 4.96
C ARG A 140 14.85 2.03 4.97
N GLU A 141 15.20 1.13 5.87
CA GLU A 141 14.58 -0.18 6.06
C GLU A 141 13.13 -0.09 6.57
N ARG A 142 12.70 1.08 7.04
CA ARG A 142 11.31 1.35 7.48
C ARG A 142 10.48 2.14 6.48
N VAL A 143 11.00 2.45 5.28
CA VAL A 143 10.24 3.15 4.25
C VAL A 143 10.30 2.35 2.96
N LEU A 144 9.18 1.69 2.64
CA LEU A 144 9.10 0.70 1.58
C LEU A 144 8.11 1.14 0.50
N GLY A 145 8.51 1.10 -0.77
CA GLY A 145 7.57 1.19 -1.89
C GLY A 145 6.98 -0.19 -2.19
N MET A 146 5.71 -0.27 -2.57
CA MET A 146 5.05 -1.55 -2.91
C MET A 146 5.59 -2.22 -4.21
N ALA A 147 6.47 -1.55 -4.97
CA ALA A 147 6.80 -1.90 -6.35
C ALA A 147 7.28 -3.36 -6.53
N GLY A 148 7.09 -3.90 -7.73
CA GLY A 148 7.63 -5.20 -8.12
C GLY A 148 6.72 -6.38 -7.80
N ILE A 149 5.97 -6.37 -6.69
CA ILE A 149 5.10 -7.51 -6.33
C ILE A 149 3.94 -7.70 -7.32
N LEU A 150 3.22 -6.62 -7.65
CA LEU A 150 2.09 -6.68 -8.58
C LEU A 150 2.57 -6.83 -10.03
N ASP A 151 3.70 -6.23 -10.38
CA ASP A 151 4.29 -6.34 -11.72
C ASP A 151 4.80 -7.77 -11.98
N SER A 152 5.39 -8.41 -10.96
CA SER A 152 5.74 -9.84 -11.01
C SER A 152 4.49 -10.72 -11.10
N ALA A 153 3.43 -10.42 -10.36
CA ALA A 153 2.16 -11.15 -10.48
C ALA A 153 1.53 -11.02 -11.88
N ARG A 154 1.63 -9.84 -12.51
CA ARG A 154 1.19 -9.63 -13.90
C ARG A 154 2.01 -10.46 -14.89
N MET A 155 3.33 -10.46 -14.76
CA MET A 155 4.19 -11.32 -15.58
C MET A 155 3.83 -12.80 -15.40
N ALA A 156 3.62 -13.25 -14.15
CA ALA A 156 3.20 -14.61 -13.86
C ALA A 156 1.87 -14.99 -14.54
N HIS A 157 0.91 -14.06 -14.59
CA HIS A 157 -0.35 -14.27 -15.29
C HIS A 157 -0.16 -14.49 -16.81
N PHE A 158 0.67 -13.68 -17.47
CA PHE A 158 0.94 -13.85 -18.90
C PHE A 158 1.73 -15.14 -19.22
N ILE A 159 2.53 -15.64 -18.28
CA ILE A 159 3.18 -16.95 -18.39
C ILE A 159 2.12 -18.06 -18.29
N PHE A 160 1.18 -17.95 -17.35
CA PHE A 160 0.06 -18.88 -17.23
C PHE A 160 -0.76 -18.93 -18.52
N GLU A 161 -1.09 -17.80 -19.14
CA GLU A 161 -1.84 -17.78 -20.41
C GLU A 161 -1.16 -18.55 -21.54
N LYS A 162 0.16 -18.72 -21.47
CA LYS A 162 0.94 -19.45 -22.48
C LYS A 162 1.18 -20.91 -22.15
N LEU A 163 1.34 -21.24 -20.87
CA LEU A 163 1.80 -22.55 -20.42
C LEU A 163 0.77 -23.32 -19.60
N GLU A 164 -0.34 -22.67 -19.22
CA GLU A 164 -1.47 -23.23 -18.45
C GLU A 164 -1.12 -23.83 -17.07
N TYR A 165 0.09 -23.59 -16.57
CA TYR A 165 0.48 -23.90 -15.19
C TYR A 165 -0.13 -22.89 -14.22
N GLY A 166 -0.77 -23.39 -13.15
CA GLY A 166 -1.44 -22.52 -12.18
C GLY A 166 -0.49 -21.46 -11.58
N ALA A 167 -1.00 -20.27 -11.29
CA ALA A 167 -0.19 -19.13 -10.83
C ALA A 167 0.66 -19.42 -9.57
N GLY A 168 0.24 -20.36 -8.72
CA GLY A 168 1.03 -20.81 -7.56
C GLY A 168 2.32 -21.57 -7.91
N GLN A 169 2.45 -22.03 -9.17
CA GLN A 169 3.62 -22.73 -9.70
C GLN A 169 4.56 -21.79 -10.47
N ILE A 170 4.16 -20.53 -10.68
CA ILE A 170 4.95 -19.54 -11.42
C ILE A 170 5.55 -18.56 -10.44
N ARG A 171 6.89 -18.51 -10.41
CA ARG A 171 7.63 -17.49 -9.67
C ARG A 171 8.28 -16.56 -10.67
N ALA A 172 7.57 -15.50 -11.04
CA ALA A 172 8.11 -14.46 -11.91
C ALA A 172 8.82 -13.38 -11.09
N THR A 173 9.84 -12.78 -11.68
CA THR A 173 10.61 -11.69 -11.07
C THR A 173 10.66 -10.49 -12.01
N VAL A 174 10.15 -9.36 -11.54
CA VAL A 174 10.25 -8.05 -12.21
C VAL A 174 10.89 -7.06 -11.23
N MET A 175 11.91 -6.34 -11.68
CA MET A 175 12.64 -5.32 -10.89
C MET A 175 12.73 -4.00 -11.66
N GLY A 176 13.33 -2.97 -11.06
CA GLY A 176 13.54 -1.66 -11.70
C GLY A 176 12.57 -0.58 -11.21
N GLY A 177 12.57 0.58 -11.88
CA GLY A 177 11.69 1.69 -11.54
C GLY A 177 10.26 1.42 -11.99
N HIS A 178 9.28 1.71 -11.14
CA HIS A 178 7.87 1.44 -11.41
C HIS A 178 7.32 2.25 -12.59
N GLY A 179 6.73 1.54 -13.56
CA GLY A 179 6.25 2.09 -14.83
C GLY A 179 7.06 1.54 -16.00
N ASP A 180 7.34 2.41 -16.98
CA ASP A 180 7.97 2.03 -18.26
C ASP A 180 9.43 1.54 -18.11
N THR A 181 10.03 1.71 -16.93
CA THR A 181 11.42 1.30 -16.62
C THR A 181 11.51 -0.03 -15.84
N MET A 182 10.40 -0.75 -15.74
CA MET A 182 10.39 -2.11 -15.18
C MET A 182 11.14 -3.08 -16.09
N VAL A 183 11.89 -3.99 -15.48
CA VAL A 183 12.76 -4.97 -16.13
C VAL A 183 12.29 -6.36 -15.72
N PRO A 184 11.62 -7.11 -16.62
CA PRO A 184 11.35 -8.52 -16.44
C PRO A 184 12.66 -9.32 -16.40
N LEU A 185 12.74 -10.33 -15.53
CA LEU A 185 13.95 -11.14 -15.35
C LEU A 185 13.66 -12.62 -15.63
N PRO A 186 13.71 -13.06 -16.90
CA PRO A 186 13.48 -14.46 -17.28
C PRO A 186 14.39 -15.45 -16.55
N LYS A 187 15.69 -15.14 -16.44
CA LYS A 187 16.66 -15.96 -15.70
C LYS A 187 16.30 -16.22 -14.23
N PHE A 188 15.53 -15.33 -13.62
CA PHE A 188 15.05 -15.46 -12.23
C PHE A 188 13.56 -15.82 -12.17
N THR A 189 13.01 -16.33 -13.27
CA THR A 189 11.63 -16.76 -13.39
C THR A 189 11.55 -18.26 -13.59
N THR A 190 10.73 -18.94 -12.79
CA THR A 190 10.56 -20.40 -12.86
C THR A 190 9.09 -20.79 -12.99
N VAL A 191 8.82 -21.89 -13.71
CA VAL A 191 7.53 -22.56 -13.78
C VAL A 191 7.69 -23.99 -13.26
N ALA A 192 6.92 -24.35 -12.23
CA ALA A 192 7.04 -25.64 -11.54
C ALA A 192 8.48 -25.98 -11.07
N GLY A 193 9.28 -24.95 -10.78
CA GLY A 193 10.68 -25.10 -10.35
C GLY A 193 11.70 -25.19 -11.51
N VAL A 194 11.25 -25.21 -12.76
CA VAL A 194 12.12 -25.20 -13.94
C VAL A 194 12.32 -23.75 -14.41
N PRO A 195 13.56 -23.31 -14.69
CA PRO A 195 13.81 -21.99 -15.29
C PRO A 195 13.03 -21.82 -16.59
N ILE A 196 12.45 -20.65 -16.81
CA ILE A 196 11.63 -20.40 -18.02
C ILE A 196 12.45 -20.48 -19.32
N GLU A 197 13.76 -20.31 -19.24
CA GLU A 197 14.68 -20.45 -20.37
C GLU A 197 14.90 -21.91 -20.80
N ASP A 198 14.53 -22.87 -19.94
CA ASP A 198 14.68 -24.31 -20.15
C ASP A 198 13.35 -25.01 -20.52
N LEU A 199 12.27 -24.25 -20.73
CA LEU A 199 10.91 -24.75 -21.05
C LEU A 199 10.63 -24.83 -22.56
#